data_AF-A0A970CU19-F1
#
_entry.id   AF-A0A970CU19-F1
#
_cell.length_a   1.000
_cell.length_b   1.000
_cell.length_c   1.000
_cell.angle_alpha   90.00
_cell.angle_beta   90.00
_cell.angle_gamma   90.00
#
_symmetry.space_group_name_H-M   'P 1'
#
loop_
_entity.id
_entity.type
_entity.pdbx_description
1 polymer ?
#
loop_
_entity_poly.entity_id
_entity_poly.type
_entity_poly.pdbx_seq_one_letter_code
_entity_poly.pdbx_strand_id
1 'polypeptide(L)'
;MTDKKQKPSKLKEVTLFLIKGLIVLILALLPGVLVVVKLDPYLFLGLQPKPYIYIQNERFQIPGMARHEDYDIAVIGTSMIENFSDSYLSEKFGATALRLPINASYITEQIKVLDIAKKYRDVKTVLWAIDYRTIDINVGDVYSKNVKFPDYMYDEKPLNDWKYIVNHNNFYWALKQYRMRKTGINPFNYMITDRETLNTWTWKGTNKALIVQDYKELYEGR
;
A
#
# COMPACT_ATOMS: atom_id res chain seq x y z
N MET A 1 -63.05 26.52 17.00
CA MET A 1 -62.25 25.29 17.18
C MET A 1 -60.80 25.63 16.90
N THR A 2 -60.04 25.97 17.93
CA THR A 2 -58.63 26.35 17.82
C THR A 2 -57.77 25.10 17.91
N ASP A 3 -57.18 24.75 16.78
CA ASP A 3 -56.29 23.62 16.59
C ASP A 3 -55.02 23.79 17.46
N LYS A 4 -54.99 23.12 18.62
CA LYS A 4 -53.82 23.10 19.50
C LYS A 4 -52.74 22.24 18.83
N LYS A 5 -51.91 22.87 17.98
CA LYS A 5 -50.65 22.28 17.51
C LYS A 5 -49.86 21.81 18.74
N GLN A 6 -49.77 20.49 18.92
CA GLN A 6 -48.90 19.87 19.92
C GLN A 6 -47.48 20.37 19.66
N LYS A 7 -46.93 21.18 20.58
CA LYS A 7 -45.50 21.54 20.56
C LYS A 7 -44.70 20.23 20.56
N PRO A 8 -43.76 20.05 19.62
CA PRO A 8 -42.94 18.84 19.62
C PRO A 8 -42.24 18.72 20.98
N SER A 9 -42.28 17.53 21.58
CA SER A 9 -41.60 17.28 22.85
C SER A 9 -40.11 17.63 22.69
N LYS A 10 -39.51 18.32 23.67
CA LYS A 10 -38.09 18.72 23.67
C LYS A 10 -37.11 17.61 23.24
N LEU A 11 -37.45 16.34 23.54
CA LEU A 11 -36.73 15.15 23.08
C LEU A 11 -36.71 14.99 21.54
N LYS A 12 -37.83 15.25 20.85
CA LYS A 12 -37.94 15.22 19.39
C LYS A 12 -37.08 16.30 18.74
N GLU A 13 -37.02 17.49 19.32
CA GLU A 13 -36.18 18.58 18.82
C GLU A 13 -34.69 18.26 18.94
N VAL A 14 -34.25 17.75 20.10
CA VAL A 14 -32.86 17.32 20.31
C VAL A 14 -32.49 16.16 19.38
N THR A 15 -33.38 15.17 19.24
CA THR A 15 -33.16 14.04 18.33
C THR A 15 -33.03 14.52 16.88
N LEU A 16 -33.89 15.43 16.43
CA LEU A 16 -33.84 15.99 15.10
C LEU A 16 -32.56 16.81 14.87
N PHE A 17 -32.09 17.55 15.87
CA PHE A 17 -30.82 18.27 15.80
C PHE A 17 -29.63 17.33 15.62
N LEU A 18 -29.57 16.24 16.39
CA LEU A 18 -28.50 15.23 16.28
C LEU A 18 -28.52 14.53 14.91
N ILE A 19 -29.70 14.15 14.42
CA ILE A 19 -29.85 13.53 13.09
C ILE A 19 -29.37 14.49 12.00
N LYS A 20 -29.79 15.76 12.05
CA LYS A 20 -29.35 16.77 11.08
C LYS A 20 -27.83 16.98 11.14
N GLY A 21 -27.26 17.08 12.34
CA GLY A 21 -25.82 17.19 12.54
C GLY A 21 -25.06 16.01 11.96
N LEU A 22 -25.55 14.78 12.17
CA LEU A 22 -24.96 13.57 11.61
C LEU A 22 -25.04 13.56 10.07
N ILE A 23 -26.17 13.95 9.49
CA ILE A 23 -26.32 14.05 8.02
C ILE A 23 -25.33 15.07 7.45
N VAL A 24 -25.19 16.24 8.06
CA VAL A 24 -24.24 17.28 7.62
C VAL A 24 -22.81 16.76 7.69
N LEU A 25 -22.45 16.05 8.77
CA LEU A 25 -21.12 15.45 8.91
C LEU A 25 -20.84 14.40 7.82
N ILE A 26 -21.80 13.51 7.55
CA ILE A 26 -21.67 12.49 6.50
C ILE A 26 -21.47 13.16 5.14
N LEU A 27 -22.30 14.16 4.81
CA LEU A 27 -22.18 14.90 3.55
C LEU A 27 -20.84 15.63 3.43
N ALA A 28 -20.30 16.17 4.52
CA ALA A 28 -19.01 16.83 4.52
C ALA A 28 -17.83 15.86 4.29
N LEU A 29 -17.93 14.61 4.78
CA LEU A 29 -16.87 13.61 4.66
C LEU A 29 -16.94 12.81 3.34
N LEU A 30 -18.13 12.72 2.74
CA LEU A 30 -18.40 11.90 1.55
C LEU A 30 -17.46 12.20 0.36
N PRO A 31 -17.12 13.47 0.03
CA PRO A 31 -16.15 13.74 -1.04
C PRO A 31 -14.77 13.12 -0.77
N GLY A 32 -14.30 13.15 0.48
CA GLY A 32 -13.01 12.57 0.86
C GLY A 32 -12.99 11.05 0.71
N VAL A 33 -14.07 10.40 1.17
CA VAL A 33 -14.28 8.95 0.98
C VAL A 33 -14.28 8.58 -0.49
N LEU A 34 -15.02 9.32 -1.33
CA LEU A 34 -15.08 9.07 -2.77
C LEU A 34 -13.71 9.20 -3.44
N VAL A 35 -12.89 10.16 -3.02
CA VAL A 35 -11.52 10.33 -3.53
C VAL A 35 -10.65 9.10 -3.18
N VAL A 36 -10.72 8.60 -1.95
CA VAL A 36 -9.97 7.40 -1.54
C VAL A 36 -10.43 6.17 -2.29
N VAL A 37 -11.74 5.95 -2.42
CA VAL A 37 -12.30 4.78 -3.11
C VAL A 37 -11.96 4.81 -4.60
N LYS A 38 -12.08 5.98 -5.25
CA LYS A 38 -11.86 6.11 -6.69
C LYS A 38 -10.40 6.03 -7.08
N LEU A 39 -9.50 6.56 -6.26
CA LEU A 39 -8.07 6.58 -6.57
C LEU A 39 -7.33 5.41 -5.96
N ASP A 40 -7.85 4.83 -4.88
CA ASP A 40 -7.34 3.64 -4.25
C ASP A 40 -5.81 3.66 -4.14
N PRO A 41 -5.25 4.52 -3.27
CA PRO A 41 -3.84 4.92 -3.35
C PRO A 41 -2.85 3.75 -3.32
N TYR A 42 -3.19 2.66 -2.65
CA TYR A 42 -2.35 1.46 -2.54
C TYR A 42 -2.84 0.28 -3.39
N LEU A 43 -3.78 0.49 -4.32
CA LEU A 43 -4.41 -0.58 -5.11
C LEU A 43 -5.07 -1.65 -4.21
N PHE A 44 -5.56 -1.28 -3.03
CA PHE A 44 -6.10 -2.21 -2.06
C PHE A 44 -7.54 -2.65 -2.38
N LEU A 45 -8.31 -1.76 -3.00
CA LEU A 45 -9.70 -2.01 -3.42
C LEU A 45 -9.78 -2.53 -4.87
N GLY A 46 -8.68 -2.44 -5.62
CA GLY A 46 -8.63 -2.80 -7.05
C GLY A 46 -9.27 -1.76 -7.96
N LEU A 47 -9.53 -0.54 -7.45
CA LEU A 47 -10.29 0.50 -8.16
C LEU A 47 -9.41 1.59 -8.77
N GLN A 48 -8.10 1.57 -8.47
CA GLN A 48 -7.18 2.59 -8.97
C GLN A 48 -7.20 2.63 -10.50
N PRO A 49 -7.30 3.80 -11.14
CA PRO A 49 -7.28 3.88 -12.60
C PRO A 49 -5.88 3.56 -13.15
N LYS A 50 -5.82 2.87 -14.29
CA LYS A 50 -4.55 2.67 -15.03
C LYS A 50 -4.09 3.98 -15.71
N PRO A 51 -2.76 4.19 -15.91
CA PRO A 51 -1.68 3.39 -15.35
C PRO A 51 -1.65 3.49 -13.82
N TYR A 52 -1.24 2.41 -13.17
CA TYR A 52 -1.14 2.38 -11.72
C TYR A 52 -0.01 3.29 -11.22
N ILE A 53 -0.22 3.83 -10.02
CA ILE A 53 0.71 4.66 -9.29
C ILE A 53 0.93 3.98 -7.94
N TYR A 54 2.17 3.56 -7.73
CA TYR A 54 2.61 2.88 -6.52
C TYR A 54 3.30 3.85 -5.57
N ILE A 55 3.21 3.53 -4.28
CA ILE A 55 3.81 4.29 -3.18
C ILE A 55 4.87 3.41 -2.52
N GLN A 56 6.05 3.98 -2.25
CA GLN A 56 7.14 3.31 -1.52
C GLN A 56 6.81 3.17 -0.02
N ASN A 57 5.84 2.30 0.27
CA ASN A 57 5.49 1.88 1.62
C ASN A 57 4.99 0.43 1.54
N GLU A 58 5.93 -0.51 1.53
CA GLU A 58 5.67 -1.91 1.23
C GLU A 58 4.56 -2.52 2.07
N ARG A 59 4.56 -2.27 3.38
CA ARG A 59 3.54 -2.81 4.29
C ARG A 59 2.11 -2.40 3.90
N PHE A 60 1.92 -1.29 3.19
CA PHE A 60 0.63 -0.86 2.66
C PHE A 60 0.46 -1.16 1.17
N GLN A 61 1.53 -1.09 0.37
CA GLN A 61 1.49 -1.21 -1.09
C GLN A 61 1.45 -2.67 -1.58
N ILE A 62 2.21 -3.55 -0.94
CA ILE A 62 2.31 -4.97 -1.29
C ILE A 62 0.96 -5.71 -1.27
N PRO A 63 0.07 -5.57 -0.26
CA PRO A 63 -1.18 -6.31 -0.25
C PRO A 63 -2.11 -5.92 -1.41
N GLY A 64 -2.10 -4.66 -1.84
CA GLY A 64 -2.86 -4.23 -3.02
C GLY A 64 -2.31 -4.81 -4.32
N MET A 65 -0.98 -4.83 -4.47
CA MET A 65 -0.30 -5.48 -5.60
C MET A 65 -0.58 -6.99 -5.62
N ALA A 66 -0.39 -7.68 -4.49
CA ALA A 66 -0.61 -9.12 -4.38
C ALA A 66 -2.05 -9.53 -4.73
N ARG A 67 -3.04 -8.67 -4.47
CA ARG A 67 -4.45 -8.91 -4.81
C ARG A 67 -4.78 -8.66 -6.29
N HIS A 68 -4.24 -7.59 -6.88
CA HIS A 68 -4.77 -7.05 -8.14
C HIS A 68 -3.79 -6.99 -9.31
N GLU A 69 -2.48 -7.10 -9.08
CA GLU A 69 -1.50 -7.22 -10.16
C GLU A 69 -1.57 -8.61 -10.81
N ASP A 70 -1.20 -8.68 -12.09
CA ASP A 70 -1.09 -9.94 -12.81
C ASP A 70 0.31 -10.56 -12.66
N TYR A 71 0.35 -11.81 -12.19
CA TYR A 71 1.56 -12.61 -12.02
C TYR A 71 1.26 -14.10 -11.88
N ASP A 72 2.21 -14.93 -12.31
CA ASP A 72 2.26 -16.39 -12.11
C ASP A 72 3.26 -16.78 -11.00
N ILE A 73 4.27 -15.95 -10.78
CA ILE A 73 5.37 -16.17 -9.82
C ILE A 73 5.37 -15.06 -8.77
N ALA A 74 5.17 -15.44 -7.51
CA ALA A 74 5.34 -14.52 -6.37
C ALA A 74 6.79 -14.58 -5.87
N VAL A 75 7.47 -13.45 -5.75
CA VAL A 75 8.81 -13.37 -5.16
C VAL A 75 8.72 -12.68 -3.81
N ILE A 76 8.88 -13.43 -2.73
CA ILE A 76 8.62 -12.98 -1.36
C ILE A 76 9.93 -12.95 -0.58
N GLY A 77 10.12 -11.92 0.25
CA GLY A 77 11.31 -11.80 1.07
C GLY A 77 11.44 -10.45 1.75
N THR A 78 12.63 -10.21 2.28
CA THR A 78 13.01 -8.97 2.96
C THR A 78 13.46 -7.91 1.94
N SER A 79 14.15 -6.88 2.43
CA SER A 79 14.83 -5.89 1.60
C SER A 79 15.88 -6.48 0.66
N MET A 80 16.33 -7.71 0.91
CA MET A 80 17.35 -8.39 0.10
C MET A 80 16.90 -8.68 -1.32
N ILE A 81 15.58 -8.72 -1.59
CA ILE A 81 15.03 -8.92 -2.94
C ILE A 81 14.47 -7.65 -3.57
N GLU A 82 14.58 -6.48 -2.92
CA GLU A 82 14.01 -5.22 -3.44
C GLU A 82 14.58 -4.84 -4.81
N ASN A 83 15.83 -5.24 -5.09
CA ASN A 83 16.54 -4.98 -6.35
C ASN A 83 16.46 -6.14 -7.36
N PHE A 84 15.64 -7.17 -7.10
CA PHE A 84 15.40 -8.20 -8.11
C PHE A 84 14.59 -7.59 -9.26
N SER A 85 14.91 -8.01 -10.48
CA SER A 85 14.24 -7.56 -11.70
C SER A 85 13.06 -8.48 -12.00
N ASP A 86 11.83 -7.94 -12.01
CA ASP A 86 10.64 -8.71 -12.36
C ASP A 86 10.76 -9.17 -13.82
N SER A 87 11.25 -8.30 -14.70
CA SER A 87 11.43 -8.60 -16.12
C SER A 87 12.44 -9.72 -16.37
N TYR A 88 13.60 -9.68 -15.71
CA TYR A 88 14.61 -10.72 -15.81
C TYR A 88 14.09 -12.07 -15.31
N LEU A 89 13.44 -12.09 -14.15
CA LEU A 89 12.83 -13.31 -13.61
C LEU A 89 11.76 -13.83 -14.55
N SER A 90 10.94 -12.94 -15.11
CA SER A 90 9.89 -13.33 -16.03
C SER A 90 10.45 -13.99 -17.30
N GLU A 91 11.52 -13.42 -17.86
CA GLU A 91 12.24 -14.00 -18.99
C GLU A 91 12.82 -15.38 -18.64
N LYS A 92 13.49 -15.51 -17.49
CA LYS A 92 14.16 -16.77 -17.11
C LYS A 92 13.20 -17.91 -16.79
N PHE A 93 12.05 -17.61 -16.20
CA PHE A 93 11.06 -18.62 -15.87
C PHE A 93 9.96 -18.78 -16.92
N GLY A 94 9.93 -17.93 -17.96
CA GLY A 94 8.91 -17.97 -19.02
C GLY A 94 7.49 -17.73 -18.49
N ALA A 95 7.35 -16.98 -17.40
CA ALA A 95 6.08 -16.69 -16.72
C ALA A 95 6.14 -15.32 -16.05
N THR A 96 5.00 -14.70 -15.71
CA THR A 96 5.03 -13.33 -15.20
C THR A 96 5.43 -13.32 -13.72
N ALA A 97 6.57 -12.72 -13.38
CA ALA A 97 7.03 -12.57 -12.01
C ALA A 97 6.61 -11.23 -11.39
N LEU A 98 6.33 -11.27 -10.09
CA LEU A 98 6.06 -10.09 -9.28
C LEU A 98 6.77 -10.20 -7.94
N ARG A 99 7.68 -9.26 -7.68
CA ARG A 99 8.29 -9.11 -6.35
C ARG A 99 7.36 -8.42 -5.37
N LEU A 100 7.31 -9.00 -4.17
CA LEU A 100 6.51 -8.56 -3.05
C LEU A 100 7.38 -8.42 -1.78
N PRO A 101 8.49 -7.65 -1.81
CA PRO A 101 9.35 -7.45 -0.66
C PRO A 101 8.65 -6.67 0.45
N ILE A 102 8.98 -7.01 1.70
CA ILE A 102 8.75 -6.13 2.84
C ILE A 102 10.08 -5.90 3.56
N ASN A 103 10.51 -4.66 3.62
CA ASN A 103 11.74 -4.21 4.25
C ASN A 103 11.81 -4.66 5.70
N ALA A 104 12.91 -5.34 6.02
CA ALA A 104 13.19 -5.94 7.31
C ALA A 104 12.02 -6.76 7.87
N SER A 105 11.24 -7.43 7.00
CA SER A 105 10.13 -8.27 7.44
C SER A 105 10.61 -9.53 8.14
N TYR A 106 9.80 -9.97 9.10
CA TYR A 106 9.88 -11.32 9.63
C TYR A 106 9.04 -12.32 8.83
N ILE A 107 9.23 -13.62 9.05
CA ILE A 107 8.54 -14.69 8.33
C ILE A 107 7.04 -14.58 8.52
N THR A 108 6.56 -14.14 9.70
CA THR A 108 5.13 -13.94 9.96
C THR A 108 4.51 -12.84 9.11
N GLU A 109 5.23 -11.75 8.81
CA GLU A 109 4.77 -10.72 7.86
C GLU A 109 4.76 -11.27 6.42
N GLN A 110 5.76 -12.07 6.05
CA GLN A 110 5.88 -12.67 4.72
C GLN A 110 4.81 -13.75 4.45
N ILE A 111 4.44 -14.54 5.47
CA ILE A 111 3.34 -15.51 5.39
C ILE A 111 2.02 -14.80 5.03
N LYS A 112 1.77 -13.62 5.60
CA LYS A 112 0.56 -12.84 5.26
C LYS A 112 0.53 -12.44 3.78
N VAL A 113 1.69 -12.10 3.19
CA VAL A 113 1.79 -11.83 1.75
C VAL A 113 1.49 -13.09 0.95
N LEU A 114 2.07 -14.21 1.34
CA LEU A 114 1.85 -15.52 0.71
C LEU A 114 0.36 -15.92 0.74
N ASP A 115 -0.31 -15.72 1.88
CA ASP A 115 -1.73 -16.06 2.04
C ASP A 115 -2.62 -15.24 1.11
N ILE A 116 -2.37 -13.92 0.99
CA ILE A 116 -3.06 -13.07 0.00
C ILE A 116 -2.79 -13.58 -1.41
N ALA A 117 -1.52 -13.82 -1.75
CA ALA A 117 -1.14 -14.23 -3.10
C ALA A 117 -1.87 -15.53 -3.50
N LYS A 118 -1.86 -16.54 -2.62
CA LYS A 118 -2.58 -17.81 -2.83
C LYS A 118 -4.10 -17.64 -2.90
N LYS A 119 -4.65 -16.66 -2.18
CA LYS A 119 -6.10 -16.45 -2.09
C LYS A 119 -6.67 -15.75 -3.33
N TYR A 120 -6.01 -14.69 -3.76
CA TYR A 120 -6.54 -13.79 -4.78
C TYR A 120 -5.97 -14.07 -6.17
N ARG A 121 -4.90 -14.86 -6.28
CA ARG A 121 -4.22 -15.16 -7.55
C ARG A 121 -3.95 -16.66 -7.67
N ASP A 122 -3.91 -17.16 -8.91
CA ASP A 122 -3.49 -18.52 -9.22
C ASP A 122 -1.96 -18.60 -9.31
N VAL A 123 -1.29 -18.39 -8.17
CA VAL A 123 0.18 -18.39 -8.10
C VAL A 123 0.68 -19.83 -8.24
N LYS A 124 1.42 -20.11 -9.32
CA LYS A 124 1.96 -21.44 -9.62
C LYS A 124 3.29 -21.69 -8.94
N THR A 125 4.07 -20.63 -8.74
CA THR A 125 5.43 -20.70 -8.20
C THR A 125 5.65 -19.60 -7.18
N VAL A 126 6.28 -19.94 -6.06
CA VAL A 126 6.73 -18.97 -5.06
C VAL A 126 8.25 -19.05 -4.95
N LEU A 127 8.92 -17.96 -5.24
CA LEU A 127 10.35 -17.79 -4.96
C LEU A 127 10.48 -17.07 -3.63
N TRP A 128 10.82 -17.81 -2.58
CA TRP A 128 10.89 -17.26 -1.23
C TRP A 128 12.35 -17.10 -0.79
N ALA A 129 12.81 -15.86 -0.69
CA ALA A 129 14.10 -15.54 -0.11
C ALA A 129 14.00 -15.52 1.42
N ILE A 130 14.53 -16.58 2.04
CA ILE A 130 14.62 -16.71 3.50
C ILE A 130 16.08 -16.45 3.89
N ASP A 131 16.29 -15.44 4.73
CA ASP A 131 17.60 -15.07 5.28
C ASP A 131 17.56 -15.08 6.82
N TYR A 132 18.72 -14.93 7.47
CA TYR A 132 18.80 -15.00 8.94
C TYR A 132 17.95 -13.94 9.64
N ARG A 133 17.69 -12.80 8.99
CA ARG A 133 16.87 -11.71 9.52
C ARG A 133 15.36 -12.00 9.39
N THR A 134 14.98 -12.96 8.55
CA THR A 134 13.59 -13.39 8.38
C THR A 134 13.02 -14.07 9.64
N ILE A 135 13.86 -14.56 10.55
CA ILE A 135 13.40 -15.27 11.75
C ILE A 135 12.86 -14.25 12.77
N ASP A 136 11.59 -14.40 13.14
CA ASP A 136 10.93 -13.66 14.23
C ASP A 136 11.73 -13.79 15.54
N ILE A 137 11.95 -12.67 16.25
CA ILE A 137 12.51 -12.71 17.62
C ILE A 137 11.46 -13.27 18.58
N ASN A 138 10.26 -12.71 18.55
CA ASN A 138 9.05 -13.33 19.07
C ASN A 138 8.03 -13.44 17.94
N VAL A 139 7.23 -14.52 17.95
CA VAL A 139 6.25 -14.79 16.91
C VAL A 139 5.28 -13.61 16.75
N GLY A 140 5.26 -13.03 15.54
CA GLY A 140 4.37 -11.93 15.19
C GLY A 140 4.92 -10.55 15.53
N ASP A 141 6.20 -10.45 15.92
CA ASP A 141 6.88 -9.16 16.04
C ASP A 141 6.91 -8.45 14.69
N VAL A 142 7.11 -7.12 14.74
CA VAL A 142 7.37 -6.28 13.57
C VAL A 142 8.66 -5.55 13.84
N TYR A 143 9.62 -5.62 12.93
CA TYR A 143 10.96 -5.08 13.14
C TYR A 143 10.98 -3.59 13.53
N SER A 144 10.09 -2.80 12.92
CA SER A 144 10.00 -1.37 13.21
C SER A 144 9.03 -1.10 14.36
N LYS A 145 9.60 -0.84 15.55
CA LYS A 145 8.84 -0.55 16.80
C LYS A 145 7.83 0.59 16.70
N ASN A 146 8.00 1.50 15.73
CA ASN A 146 7.13 2.66 15.53
C ASN A 146 6.17 2.50 14.33
N VAL A 147 6.15 1.34 13.67
CA VAL A 147 5.27 1.08 12.54
C VAL A 147 4.19 0.09 12.94
N LYS A 148 2.94 0.55 12.89
CA LYS A 148 1.79 -0.33 13.05
C LYS A 148 1.54 -1.05 11.73
N PHE A 149 1.70 -2.37 11.73
CA PHE A 149 1.39 -3.20 10.57
C PHE A 149 -0.12 -3.12 10.25
N PRO A 150 -0.51 -2.91 8.97
CA PRO A 150 -1.92 -2.76 8.62
C PRO A 150 -2.56 -4.13 8.41
N ASP A 151 -2.72 -4.92 9.48
CA ASP A 151 -3.23 -6.31 9.42
C ASP A 151 -4.54 -6.46 8.64
N TYR A 152 -5.42 -5.45 8.71
CA TYR A 152 -6.70 -5.43 8.01
C TYR A 152 -6.52 -5.48 6.47
N MET A 153 -5.38 -5.03 5.95
CA MET A 153 -5.07 -5.14 4.51
C MET A 153 -4.60 -6.54 4.10
N TYR A 154 -4.36 -7.42 5.07
CA TYR A 154 -3.85 -8.78 4.83
C TYR A 154 -4.84 -9.87 5.22
N ASP A 155 -6.05 -9.51 5.67
CA ASP A 155 -7.08 -10.48 5.99
C ASP A 155 -8.18 -10.55 4.91
N GLU A 156 -9.10 -11.49 5.12
CA GLU A 156 -10.26 -11.72 4.26
C GLU A 156 -11.55 -11.09 4.81
N LYS A 157 -11.46 -10.01 5.62
CA LYS A 157 -12.62 -9.44 6.34
C LYS A 157 -13.00 -8.06 5.80
N PRO A 158 -13.81 -7.98 4.72
CA PRO A 158 -14.26 -6.70 4.14
C PRO A 158 -14.90 -5.72 5.13
N LEU A 159 -15.48 -6.24 6.22
CA LEU A 159 -16.09 -5.42 7.27
C LEU A 159 -15.10 -4.50 8.00
N ASN A 160 -13.79 -4.75 7.94
CA ASN A 160 -12.79 -3.87 8.55
C ASN A 160 -12.08 -2.94 7.54
N ASP A 161 -12.36 -3.09 6.24
CA ASP A 161 -11.76 -2.29 5.16
C ASP A 161 -12.16 -0.81 5.21
N TRP A 162 -13.20 -0.46 5.97
CA TRP A 162 -13.52 0.94 6.25
C TRP A 162 -12.32 1.68 6.88
N LYS A 163 -11.43 0.97 7.59
CA LYS A 163 -10.17 1.51 8.13
C LYS A 163 -9.27 2.05 7.04
N TYR A 164 -9.27 1.44 5.85
CA TYR A 164 -8.56 1.95 4.67
C TYR A 164 -9.19 3.24 4.16
N ILE A 165 -10.53 3.24 4.05
CA ILE A 165 -11.32 4.29 3.39
C ILE A 165 -11.27 5.61 4.18
N VAL A 166 -11.39 5.53 5.52
CA VAL A 166 -11.42 6.73 6.38
C VAL A 166 -10.04 7.16 6.88
N ASN A 167 -8.97 6.49 6.45
CA ASN A 167 -7.61 6.81 6.89
C ASN A 167 -7.15 8.15 6.30
N HIS A 168 -6.75 9.09 7.17
CA HIS A 168 -6.27 10.40 6.76
C HIS A 168 -5.02 10.35 5.86
N ASN A 169 -4.09 9.41 6.09
CA ASN A 169 -2.92 9.23 5.25
C ASN A 169 -3.30 8.71 3.86
N ASN A 170 -4.25 7.78 3.79
CA ASN A 170 -4.73 7.27 2.49
C ASN A 170 -5.44 8.37 1.71
N PHE A 171 -6.23 9.21 2.37
CA PHE A 171 -6.81 10.40 1.74
C PHE A 171 -5.72 11.35 1.21
N TYR A 172 -4.68 11.60 1.99
CA TYR A 172 -3.56 12.44 1.55
C TYR A 172 -2.83 11.86 0.33
N TRP A 173 -2.60 10.55 0.30
CA TRP A 173 -2.00 9.87 -0.85
C TRP A 173 -2.92 9.90 -2.08
N ALA A 174 -4.22 9.67 -1.90
CA ALA A 174 -5.20 9.78 -2.98
C ALA A 174 -5.20 11.20 -3.56
N LEU A 175 -5.16 12.24 -2.73
CA LEU A 175 -5.07 13.62 -3.19
C LEU A 175 -3.77 13.90 -3.96
N LYS A 176 -2.63 13.35 -3.53
CA LYS A 176 -1.37 13.43 -4.28
C LYS A 176 -1.47 12.75 -5.64
N GLN A 177 -2.06 11.55 -5.72
CA GLN A 177 -2.29 10.85 -6.99
C GLN A 177 -3.21 11.64 -7.90
N TYR A 178 -4.29 12.24 -7.36
CA TYR A 178 -5.17 13.12 -8.13
C TYR A 178 -4.39 14.27 -8.77
N ARG A 179 -3.58 14.97 -7.97
CA ARG A 179 -2.73 16.08 -8.45
C ARG A 179 -1.74 15.62 -9.51
N MET A 180 -1.05 14.49 -9.29
CA MET A 180 -0.10 13.93 -10.25
C MET A 180 -0.80 13.59 -11.58
N ARG A 181 -1.95 12.91 -11.54
CA ARG A 181 -2.72 12.58 -12.74
C ARG A 181 -3.22 13.81 -13.49
N LYS A 182 -3.54 14.90 -12.80
CA LYS A 182 -4.02 16.15 -13.41
C LYS A 182 -2.90 17.03 -13.99
N THR A 183 -1.73 17.05 -13.34
CA THR A 183 -0.66 18.00 -13.67
C THR A 183 0.55 17.36 -14.34
N GLY A 184 0.68 16.04 -14.29
CA GLY A 184 1.89 15.31 -14.67
C GLY A 184 3.07 15.49 -13.69
N ILE A 185 2.93 16.33 -12.66
CA ILE A 185 3.99 16.62 -11.71
C ILE A 185 3.98 15.55 -10.62
N ASN A 186 5.10 14.88 -10.43
CA ASN A 186 5.37 13.99 -9.31
C ASN A 186 6.20 14.73 -8.25
N PRO A 187 5.58 15.50 -7.35
CA PRO A 187 6.33 16.29 -6.39
C PRO A 187 7.09 15.34 -5.46
N PHE A 188 8.42 15.50 -5.42
CA PHE A 188 9.35 14.77 -4.56
C PHE A 188 9.51 13.26 -4.86
N ASN A 189 9.17 12.79 -6.07
CA ASN A 189 9.37 11.40 -6.52
C ASN A 189 8.75 10.31 -5.61
N TYR A 190 7.73 10.64 -4.82
CA TYR A 190 7.07 9.66 -3.92
C TYR A 190 6.27 8.59 -4.66
N MET A 191 5.87 8.89 -5.90
CA MET A 191 4.98 8.06 -6.70
C MET A 191 5.76 7.36 -7.80
N ILE A 192 5.67 6.04 -7.87
CA ILE A 192 6.35 5.24 -8.88
C ILE A 192 5.31 4.67 -9.84
N THR A 193 5.49 4.88 -11.14
CA THR A 193 4.61 4.30 -12.17
C THR A 193 5.19 3.03 -12.78
N ASP A 194 6.50 2.85 -12.66
CA ASP A 194 7.20 1.66 -13.14
C ASP A 194 7.40 0.66 -12.02
N ARG A 195 6.73 -0.48 -12.14
CA ARG A 195 6.84 -1.56 -11.16
C ARG A 195 8.25 -2.10 -11.04
N GLU A 196 9.07 -2.05 -12.09
CA GLU A 196 10.46 -2.53 -12.05
C GLU A 196 11.29 -1.74 -11.04
N THR A 197 11.01 -0.44 -10.87
CA THR A 197 11.79 0.46 -10.01
C THR A 197 11.19 0.70 -8.62
N LEU A 198 9.96 0.24 -8.34
CA LEU A 198 9.29 0.41 -7.04
C LEU A 198 10.13 -0.16 -5.88
N ASN A 199 10.35 0.54 -4.77
CA ASN A 199 11.18 0.06 -3.64
C ASN A 199 12.64 -0.32 -3.99
N THR A 200 13.11 -0.14 -5.23
CA THR A 200 14.52 -0.40 -5.56
C THR A 200 15.43 0.65 -4.93
N TRP A 201 16.70 0.32 -4.73
CA TRP A 201 17.70 1.24 -4.16
C TRP A 201 18.30 2.18 -5.20
N THR A 202 17.54 2.51 -6.25
CA THR A 202 17.96 3.32 -7.40
C THR A 202 18.35 4.76 -7.05
N TRP A 203 18.10 5.22 -5.81
CA TRP A 203 18.67 6.44 -5.26
C TRP A 203 20.21 6.41 -5.16
N LYS A 204 20.82 5.22 -5.20
CA LYS A 204 22.23 5.01 -5.53
C LYS A 204 22.31 4.42 -6.93
N GLY A 205 22.63 5.26 -7.91
CA GLY A 205 22.97 4.77 -9.24
C GLY A 205 24.08 3.72 -9.10
N THR A 206 23.88 2.52 -9.65
CA THR A 206 24.94 1.51 -9.70
C THR A 206 25.43 1.47 -11.13
N ASN A 207 26.59 2.07 -11.38
CA ASN A 207 27.30 1.94 -12.64
C ASN A 207 28.80 1.83 -12.36
N LYS A 208 29.56 1.35 -13.34
CA LYS A 208 31.02 1.17 -13.21
C LYS A 208 31.72 2.45 -12.74
N ALA A 209 31.31 3.61 -13.23
CA ALA A 209 31.93 4.89 -12.86
C ALA A 209 31.68 5.24 -11.39
N LEU A 210 30.44 5.06 -10.89
CA LEU A 210 30.08 5.28 -9.49
C LEU A 210 30.76 4.28 -8.55
N ILE A 211 30.86 3.00 -8.95
CA ILE A 211 31.59 1.99 -8.16
C ILE A 211 33.08 2.35 -8.05
N VAL A 212 33.69 2.76 -9.16
CA VAL A 212 35.11 3.17 -9.18
C VAL A 212 35.31 4.47 -8.40
N GLN A 213 34.35 5.38 -8.43
CA GLN A 213 34.38 6.62 -7.66
C GLN A 213 34.29 6.33 -6.15
N ASP A 214 33.26 5.60 -5.70
CA ASP A 214 33.08 5.23 -4.29
C ASP A 214 34.32 4.49 -3.74
N TYR A 215 34.94 3.61 -4.53
CA TYR A 215 36.18 2.94 -4.15
C TYR A 215 37.33 3.93 -3.90
N LYS A 216 37.50 4.92 -4.78
CA LYS A 216 38.53 5.95 -4.62
C LYS A 216 38.26 6.86 -3.42
N GLU A 217 37.01 7.25 -3.20
CA GLU A 217 36.63 8.08 -2.05
C GLU A 217 36.89 7.33 -0.73
N LEU A 218 36.51 6.05 -0.65
CA LEU A 218 36.66 5.23 0.57
C LEU A 218 38.10 4.82 0.88
N TYR A 219 38.90 4.51 -0.14
CA TYR A 219 40.22 3.89 0.05
C TYR A 219 41.40 4.76 -0.39
N GLU A 220 41.18 5.78 -1.22
CA GLU A 220 42.22 6.70 -1.68
C GLU A 220 42.07 8.12 -1.09
N GLY A 221 41.00 8.38 -0.31
CA GLY A 221 40.83 9.61 0.47
C GLY A 221 40.72 10.90 -0.34
N ARG A 222 40.14 10.82 -1.55
CA ARG A 222 39.85 11.99 -2.40
C ARG A 222 38.37 12.30 -2.39
#